data_AF-A0A918N4Y6-F1
#
_entry.id   AF-A0A918N4Y6-F1
#
_cell.length_a   1.000
_cell.length_b   1.000
_cell.length_c   1.000
_cell.angle_alpha   90.00
_cell.angle_beta   90.00
_cell.angle_gamma   90.00
#
_symmetry.space_group_name_H-M   'P 1'
#
loop_
_entity.id
_entity.type
_entity.pdbx_description
1 polymer ?
#
loop_
_entity_poly.entity_id
_entity_poly.type
_entity_poly.pdbx_seq_one_letter_code
_entity_poly.pdbx_strand_id
1 'polypeptide(L)'
;MKLKIRIAGLLFVTGIIAGVFSIVPAIDCPQYLTEAAKNNTEVIMGAVFQFIISLTYSGIAFLLYPILKKYDTSLALGFLTFRIIASTLLIIGTIVLLSILVLSEEFTKIPHKNTLNIEVLGNVLKMTRDYINHVFMILVLCTGNFLLYILVFKSKLLPQWFPIWGVVSTLLSAIASFLVLFQVIEIITTEYLILNAPTAIIELSFGMWLLFKGFDKKVLLVNE
;
A
#
# COMPACT_ATOMS: atom_id res chain seq x y z
N MET A 1 -15.51 -9.15 19.98
CA MET A 1 -14.05 -9.04 19.68
C MET A 1 -13.60 -9.93 18.52
N LYS A 2 -13.86 -11.24 18.53
CA LYS A 2 -13.45 -12.20 17.47
C LYS A 2 -13.84 -11.81 16.04
N LEU A 3 -15.06 -11.30 15.84
CA LEU A 3 -15.52 -10.84 14.52
C LEU A 3 -14.64 -9.72 13.95
N LYS A 4 -14.29 -8.72 14.76
CA LYS A 4 -13.41 -7.61 14.34
C LYS A 4 -12.04 -8.10 13.88
N ILE A 5 -11.46 -9.06 14.60
CA ILE A 5 -10.16 -9.67 14.26
C ILE A 5 -10.23 -10.40 12.92
N ARG A 6 -11.30 -11.18 12.69
CA ARG A 6 -11.49 -11.90 11.42
C ARG A 6 -11.72 -10.94 10.26
N ILE A 7 -12.51 -9.88 10.45
CA ILE A 7 -12.71 -8.85 9.43
C ILE A 7 -11.38 -8.14 9.12
N ALA A 8 -10.57 -7.82 10.13
CA ALA A 8 -9.24 -7.25 9.90
C ALA A 8 -8.36 -8.20 9.07
N GLY A 9 -8.41 -9.50 9.36
CA GLY A 9 -7.75 -10.52 8.55
C GLY A 9 -8.23 -10.57 7.10
N LEU A 10 -9.55 -10.47 6.88
CA LEU A 10 -10.14 -10.38 5.54
C LEU A 10 -9.61 -9.15 4.79
N LEU A 11 -9.56 -7.99 5.45
CA LEU A 11 -9.06 -6.76 4.85
C LEU A 11 -7.59 -6.85 4.43
N PHE A 12 -6.73 -7.54 5.20
CA PHE A 12 -5.35 -7.80 4.76
C PHE A 12 -5.31 -8.60 3.46
N VAL A 13 -6.09 -9.69 3.38
CA VAL A 13 -6.14 -10.54 2.17
C VAL A 13 -6.72 -9.75 0.99
N THR A 14 -7.83 -9.04 1.20
CA THR A 14 -8.45 -8.17 0.18
C THR A 14 -7.47 -7.10 -0.29
N GLY A 15 -6.71 -6.48 0.61
CA GLY A 15 -5.72 -5.46 0.26
C GLY A 15 -4.64 -6.00 -0.67
N ILE A 16 -4.11 -7.20 -0.41
CA ILE A 16 -3.13 -7.85 -1.29
C ILE A 16 -3.73 -8.17 -2.66
N ILE A 17 -4.93 -8.76 -2.69
CA ILE A 17 -5.61 -9.09 -3.96
C ILE A 17 -5.88 -7.82 -4.78
N ALA A 18 -6.41 -6.77 -4.14
CA ALA A 18 -6.63 -5.48 -4.78
C ALA A 18 -5.30 -4.85 -5.24
N GLY A 19 -4.21 -5.01 -4.48
CA GLY A 19 -2.85 -4.64 -4.89
C GLY A 19 -2.46 -5.22 -6.25
N VAL A 20 -2.65 -6.53 -6.44
CA VAL A 20 -2.34 -7.20 -7.71
C VAL A 20 -3.19 -6.67 -8.86
N PHE A 21 -4.49 -6.45 -8.65
CA PHE A 21 -5.38 -5.91 -9.67
C PHE A 21 -5.27 -4.39 -9.89
N SER A 22 -4.52 -3.69 -9.03
CA SER A 22 -4.32 -2.24 -9.14
C SER A 22 -3.19 -1.84 -10.08
N ILE A 23 -2.44 -2.81 -10.60
CA ILE A 23 -1.35 -2.60 -11.55
C ILE A 23 -1.94 -2.17 -12.90
N VAL A 24 -1.39 -1.11 -13.49
CA VAL A 24 -1.90 -0.52 -14.75
C VAL A 24 -0.78 -0.47 -15.79
N PRO A 25 -0.49 -1.60 -16.47
CA PRO A 25 0.52 -1.65 -17.54
C PRO A 25 0.39 -0.53 -18.58
N ALA A 26 -0.84 -0.11 -18.91
CA ALA A 26 -1.11 0.97 -19.84
C ALA A 26 -0.49 2.32 -19.43
N ILE A 27 -0.27 2.57 -18.14
CA ILE A 27 0.40 3.79 -17.64
C ILE A 27 1.88 3.55 -17.33
N ASP A 28 2.24 2.32 -16.99
CA ASP A 28 3.61 2.01 -16.59
C ASP A 28 4.56 1.87 -17.80
N CYS A 29 4.02 1.69 -19.01
CA CYS A 29 4.80 1.63 -20.24
C CYS A 29 5.38 3.00 -20.70
N PRO A 30 6.36 3.02 -21.62
CA PRO A 30 6.88 4.27 -22.21
C PRO A 30 5.85 5.02 -23.06
N GLN A 31 4.92 4.30 -23.72
CA GLN A 31 3.88 4.87 -24.59
C GLN A 31 2.59 5.22 -23.83
N TYR A 32 2.68 5.53 -22.53
CA TYR A 32 1.51 5.74 -21.67
C TYR A 32 0.56 6.85 -22.14
N LEU A 33 1.06 7.87 -22.85
CA LEU A 33 0.24 8.96 -23.40
C LEU A 33 -0.73 8.50 -24.50
N THR A 34 -0.50 7.34 -25.12
CA THR A 34 -1.41 6.74 -26.10
C THR A 34 -2.10 5.50 -25.54
N GLU A 35 -1.37 4.66 -24.80
CA GLU A 35 -1.91 3.39 -24.30
C GLU A 35 -2.91 3.58 -23.15
N ALA A 36 -2.81 4.63 -22.33
CA ALA A 36 -3.77 4.86 -21.25
C ALA A 36 -5.18 5.18 -21.81
N ALA A 37 -5.30 6.05 -22.82
CA ALA A 37 -6.57 6.36 -23.47
C ALA A 37 -7.15 5.13 -24.20
N LYS A 38 -6.30 4.39 -24.91
CA LYS A 38 -6.69 3.17 -25.61
C LYS A 38 -7.22 2.08 -24.66
N ASN A 39 -6.65 1.98 -23.47
CA ASN A 39 -7.02 1.00 -22.45
C ASN A 39 -7.69 1.67 -21.23
N ASN A 40 -8.59 2.64 -21.47
CA ASN A 40 -9.21 3.44 -20.39
C ASN A 40 -9.84 2.60 -19.25
N THR A 41 -10.44 1.46 -19.60
CA THR A 41 -11.12 0.58 -18.65
C THR A 41 -10.12 -0.09 -17.71
N GLU A 42 -8.93 -0.43 -18.21
CA GLU A 42 -7.83 -0.94 -17.37
C GLU A 42 -7.42 0.11 -16.34
N VAL A 43 -7.26 1.37 -16.77
CA VAL A 43 -6.87 2.46 -15.87
C VAL A 43 -7.94 2.73 -14.81
N ILE A 44 -9.22 2.78 -15.21
CA ILE A 44 -10.35 2.98 -14.29
C ILE A 44 -10.45 1.83 -13.28
N MET A 45 -10.30 0.58 -13.74
CA MET A 45 -10.28 -0.58 -12.84
C MET A 45 -9.09 -0.51 -11.86
N GLY A 46 -7.91 -0.14 -12.35
CA GLY A 46 -6.74 0.11 -11.51
C GLY A 46 -7.03 1.13 -10.41
N ALA A 47 -7.66 2.25 -10.76
CA ALA A 47 -8.06 3.28 -9.80
C ALA A 47 -9.08 2.76 -8.75
N VAL A 48 -10.07 1.97 -9.17
CA VAL A 48 -11.03 1.32 -8.25
C VAL A 48 -10.31 0.40 -7.27
N PHE A 49 -9.36 -0.40 -7.74
CA PHE A 49 -8.57 -1.27 -6.87
C PHE A 49 -7.64 -0.50 -5.93
N GLN A 50 -7.01 0.60 -6.38
CA GLN A 50 -6.24 1.49 -5.48
C GLN A 50 -7.14 2.10 -4.40
N PHE A 51 -8.37 2.47 -4.73
CA PHE A 51 -9.34 2.94 -3.76
C PHE A 51 -9.72 1.83 -2.74
N ILE A 52 -9.94 0.59 -3.19
CA ILE A 52 -10.19 -0.55 -2.29
C ILE A 52 -9.01 -0.75 -1.34
N ILE A 53 -7.77 -0.69 -1.81
CA ILE A 53 -6.57 -0.78 -0.96
C ILE A 53 -6.61 0.30 0.12
N SER A 54 -6.91 1.55 -0.24
CA SER A 54 -7.00 2.66 0.73
C SER A 54 -8.00 2.37 1.85
N LEU A 55 -9.18 1.84 1.50
CA LEU A 55 -10.20 1.44 2.47
C LEU A 55 -9.71 0.28 3.36
N THR A 56 -8.98 -0.69 2.80
CA THR A 56 -8.42 -1.78 3.60
C THR A 56 -7.40 -1.28 4.61
N TYR A 57 -6.52 -0.34 4.23
CA TYR A 57 -5.50 0.22 5.13
C TYR A 57 -6.12 0.92 6.33
N SER A 58 -7.09 1.80 6.07
CA SER A 58 -7.84 2.50 7.12
C SER A 58 -8.69 1.54 7.96
N GLY A 59 -9.37 0.59 7.31
CA GLY A 59 -10.25 -0.38 7.96
C GLY A 59 -9.51 -1.31 8.92
N ILE A 60 -8.32 -1.83 8.53
CA ILE A 60 -7.46 -2.63 9.42
C ILE A 60 -7.12 -1.82 10.67
N ALA A 61 -6.70 -0.57 10.49
CA ALA A 61 -6.30 0.29 11.59
C ALA A 61 -7.46 0.56 12.56
N PHE A 62 -8.65 0.90 12.05
CA PHE A 62 -9.84 1.12 12.88
C PHE A 62 -10.30 -0.13 13.63
N LEU A 63 -10.22 -1.31 13.01
CA LEU A 63 -10.64 -2.55 13.64
C LEU A 63 -9.67 -3.02 14.73
N LEU A 64 -8.37 -2.85 14.51
CA LEU A 64 -7.34 -3.29 15.44
C LEU A 64 -7.08 -2.27 16.56
N TYR A 65 -7.22 -0.97 16.31
CA TYR A 65 -6.90 0.07 17.31
C TYR A 65 -7.53 -0.16 18.70
N PRO A 66 -8.84 -0.46 18.84
CA PRO A 66 -9.45 -0.69 20.16
C PRO A 66 -8.87 -1.89 20.92
N ILE A 67 -8.27 -2.84 20.20
CA ILE A 67 -7.62 -4.03 20.76
C ILE A 67 -6.19 -3.68 21.16
N LEU A 68 -5.44 -3.06 20.25
CA LEU A 68 -4.02 -2.79 20.42
C LEU A 68 -3.77 -1.72 21.50
N LYS A 69 -4.65 -0.72 21.63
CA LYS A 69 -4.52 0.34 22.64
C LYS A 69 -4.51 -0.16 24.08
N LYS A 70 -5.02 -1.37 24.33
CA LYS A 70 -4.98 -2.01 25.66
C LYS A 70 -3.57 -2.37 26.11
N TYR A 71 -2.64 -2.52 25.16
CA TYR A 71 -1.26 -2.93 25.42
C TYR A 71 -0.30 -1.74 25.42
N ASP A 72 -0.50 -0.79 24.49
CA ASP A 72 0.29 0.44 24.40
C ASP A 72 -0.49 1.48 23.58
N THR A 73 -1.02 2.50 24.25
CA THR A 73 -1.85 3.53 23.61
C THR A 73 -1.06 4.33 22.58
N SER A 74 0.19 4.69 22.87
CA SER A 74 1.02 5.51 21.99
C SER A 74 1.38 4.77 20.71
N LEU A 75 1.81 3.51 20.83
CA LEU A 75 2.12 2.68 19.66
C LEU A 75 0.87 2.39 18.82
N ALA A 76 -0.27 2.10 19.47
CA ALA A 76 -1.53 1.84 18.77
C ALA A 76 -2.04 3.09 18.02
N LEU A 77 -1.93 4.26 18.65
CA LEU A 77 -2.31 5.53 18.03
C LEU A 77 -1.39 5.86 16.85
N GLY A 78 -0.08 5.68 17.01
CA GLY A 78 0.87 5.87 15.90
C GLY A 78 0.58 4.96 14.72
N PHE A 79 0.35 3.66 14.95
CA PHE A 79 -0.08 2.72 13.91
C PHE A 79 -1.33 3.20 13.17
N LEU A 80 -2.35 3.64 13.92
CA LEU A 80 -3.59 4.16 13.34
C LEU A 80 -3.33 5.39 12.46
N THR A 81 -2.60 6.37 12.98
CA THR A 81 -2.31 7.63 12.28
C THR A 81 -1.52 7.39 11.00
N PHE A 82 -0.44 6.59 11.05
CA PHE A 82 0.35 6.31 9.87
C PHE A 82 -0.43 5.51 8.81
N ARG A 83 -1.33 4.60 9.21
CA ARG A 83 -2.22 3.90 8.26
C ARG A 83 -3.21 4.85 7.58
N ILE A 84 -3.74 5.83 8.30
CA ILE A 84 -4.61 6.87 7.71
C ILE A 84 -3.82 7.74 6.73
N ILE A 85 -2.61 8.18 7.10
CA ILE A 85 -1.76 8.98 6.19
C ILE A 85 -1.41 8.18 4.93
N ALA A 86 -1.04 6.89 5.06
CA ALA A 86 -0.78 6.02 3.91
C ALA A 86 -2.01 5.93 2.99
N SER A 87 -3.21 5.71 3.57
CA SER A 87 -4.46 5.67 2.82
C SER A 87 -4.73 6.98 2.07
N THR A 88 -4.47 8.13 2.69
CA THR A 88 -4.63 9.45 2.05
C THR A 88 -3.66 9.64 0.90
N LEU A 89 -2.38 9.31 1.10
CA LEU A 89 -1.38 9.38 0.03
C LEU A 89 -1.76 8.51 -1.17
N LEU A 90 -2.26 7.29 -0.92
CA LEU A 90 -2.72 6.41 -1.98
C LEU A 90 -3.90 6.99 -2.77
N ILE A 91 -4.85 7.65 -2.11
CA ILE A 91 -5.95 8.36 -2.79
C ILE A 91 -5.40 9.49 -3.67
N ILE A 92 -4.44 10.26 -3.17
CA ILE A 92 -3.79 11.33 -3.96
C ILE A 92 -3.10 10.72 -5.19
N GLY A 93 -2.33 9.64 -5.01
CA GLY A 93 -1.71 8.93 -6.14
C GLY A 93 -2.73 8.40 -7.15
N THR A 94 -3.89 7.93 -6.69
CA THR A 94 -5.00 7.50 -7.54
C THR A 94 -5.58 8.67 -8.36
N ILE A 95 -5.69 9.86 -7.78
CA ILE A 95 -6.13 11.06 -8.51
C ILE A 95 -5.11 11.44 -9.59
N VAL A 96 -3.80 11.32 -9.30
CA VAL A 96 -2.75 11.57 -10.29
C VAL A 96 -2.80 10.52 -11.41
N LEU A 97 -3.06 9.24 -11.10
CA LEU A 97 -3.28 8.19 -12.10
C LEU A 97 -4.40 8.55 -13.08
N LEU A 98 -5.56 9.00 -12.57
CA LEU A 98 -6.67 9.44 -13.40
C LEU A 98 -6.36 10.73 -14.17
N SER A 99 -5.52 11.61 -13.63
CA SER A 99 -5.07 12.81 -14.34
C SER A 99 -4.18 12.44 -15.55
N ILE A 100 -3.38 11.38 -15.45
CA ILE A 100 -2.60 10.84 -16.59
C ILE A 100 -3.55 10.29 -17.66
N LEU A 101 -4.64 9.61 -17.28
CA LEU A 101 -5.66 9.15 -18.23
C LEU A 101 -6.28 10.32 -19.00
N VAL A 102 -6.73 11.35 -18.30
CA VAL A 102 -7.29 12.56 -18.93
C VAL A 102 -6.28 13.20 -19.87
N LEU A 103 -5.01 13.30 -19.46
CA LEU A 103 -3.95 13.83 -20.31
C LEU A 103 -3.75 12.97 -21.57
N SER A 104 -3.80 11.65 -21.44
CA SER A 104 -3.70 10.71 -22.57
C SER A 104 -4.87 10.86 -23.54
N GLU A 105 -6.10 10.99 -23.03
CA GLU A 105 -7.29 11.19 -23.86
C GLU A 105 -7.19 12.50 -24.66
N GLU A 106 -6.74 13.59 -24.05
CA GLU A 106 -6.51 14.86 -24.74
C GLU A 106 -5.34 14.77 -25.74
N PHE A 107 -4.26 14.07 -25.38
CA PHE A 107 -3.11 13.87 -26.25
C PHE A 107 -3.50 13.18 -27.57
N THR A 108 -4.39 12.18 -27.52
CA THR A 108 -4.84 11.45 -28.73
C THR A 108 -5.70 12.28 -29.68
N LYS A 109 -6.24 13.42 -29.23
CA LYS A 109 -7.08 14.33 -30.06
C LYS A 109 -6.25 15.38 -30.80
N ILE A 110 -5.02 15.62 -30.37
CA ILE A 110 -4.18 16.70 -30.91
C ILE A 110 -3.39 16.17 -32.13
N PRO A 111 -3.32 16.92 -33.25
CA PRO A 111 -2.45 16.56 -34.37
C PRO A 111 -0.99 16.45 -33.89
N HIS A 112 -0.22 15.46 -34.38
CA HIS A 112 1.15 15.12 -33.93
C HIS A 112 2.24 16.19 -34.17
N LYS A 113 1.92 17.48 -34.13
CA LYS A 113 2.86 18.59 -34.28
C LYS A 113 3.05 19.28 -32.93
N ASN A 114 4.29 19.29 -32.46
CA ASN A 114 4.77 20.02 -31.27
C ASN A 114 4.20 19.52 -29.92
N THR A 115 4.32 18.21 -29.65
CA THR A 115 3.82 17.53 -28.45
C THR A 115 4.73 17.62 -27.21
N LEU A 116 5.92 18.21 -27.32
CA LEU A 116 6.96 18.19 -26.29
C LEU A 116 6.47 18.67 -24.91
N ASN A 117 5.66 19.74 -24.87
CA ASN A 117 5.12 20.26 -23.60
C ASN A 117 4.20 19.25 -22.89
N ILE A 118 3.46 18.44 -23.65
CA ILE A 118 2.55 17.43 -23.12
C ILE A 118 3.32 16.21 -22.63
N GLU A 119 4.38 15.82 -23.35
CA GLU A 119 5.30 14.75 -22.94
C GLU A 119 5.98 15.09 -21.61
N VAL A 120 6.49 16.31 -21.47
CA VAL A 120 7.08 16.78 -20.20
C VAL A 120 6.05 16.78 -19.08
N LEU A 121 4.84 17.31 -19.31
CA LEU A 121 3.77 17.32 -18.30
C LEU A 121 3.38 15.90 -17.88
N GLY A 122 3.23 14.98 -18.83
CA GLY A 122 2.92 13.59 -18.57
C GLY A 122 4.00 12.91 -17.74
N ASN A 123 5.27 13.16 -18.05
CA ASN A 123 6.39 12.57 -17.30
C ASN A 123 6.42 13.10 -15.86
N VAL A 124 6.17 14.40 -15.66
CA VAL A 124 6.04 15.00 -14.33
C VAL A 124 4.91 14.34 -13.54
N LEU A 125 3.74 14.13 -14.14
CA LEU A 125 2.62 13.46 -13.48
C LEU A 125 2.94 12.00 -13.14
N LYS A 126 3.57 11.26 -14.06
CA LYS A 126 3.97 9.86 -13.84
C LYS A 126 4.96 9.77 -12.67
N MET A 127 6.03 10.56 -12.69
CA MET A 127 7.01 10.62 -11.60
C MET A 127 6.38 11.08 -10.27
N THR A 128 5.43 12.02 -10.32
CA THR A 128 4.71 12.48 -9.12
C THR A 128 3.89 11.35 -8.49
N ARG A 129 3.10 10.63 -9.31
CA ARG A 129 2.36 9.46 -8.86
C ARG A 129 3.28 8.43 -8.23
N ASP A 130 4.40 8.17 -8.89
CA ASP A 130 5.39 7.18 -8.51
C ASP A 130 6.06 7.51 -7.16
N TYR A 131 6.45 8.77 -6.94
CA TYR A 131 6.94 9.21 -5.62
C TYR A 131 5.88 9.14 -4.53
N ILE A 132 4.63 9.50 -4.83
CA ILE A 132 3.54 9.40 -3.86
C ILE A 132 3.32 7.93 -3.47
N ASN A 133 3.15 7.05 -4.45
CA ASN A 133 2.74 5.66 -4.23
C ASN A 133 3.89 4.76 -3.77
N HIS A 134 5.09 4.89 -4.32
CA HIS A 134 6.18 3.93 -4.09
C HIS A 134 7.25 4.44 -3.13
N VAL A 135 7.29 5.75 -2.86
CA VAL A 135 8.21 6.33 -1.88
C VAL A 135 7.47 6.72 -0.61
N PHE A 136 6.70 7.81 -0.64
CA PHE A 136 6.18 8.40 0.59
C PHE A 136 5.07 7.56 1.22
N MET A 137 4.15 7.01 0.43
CA MET A 137 3.11 6.11 0.95
C MET A 137 3.72 4.86 1.60
N ILE A 138 4.70 4.23 0.94
CA ILE A 138 5.37 3.03 1.47
C ILE A 138 6.18 3.34 2.73
N LEU A 139 6.94 4.44 2.79
CA LEU A 139 7.69 4.82 4.00
C LEU A 139 6.77 5.09 5.20
N VAL A 140 5.64 5.76 4.96
CA VAL A 140 4.60 5.99 5.96
C VAL A 140 3.97 4.68 6.41
N LEU A 141 3.62 3.81 5.47
CA LEU A 141 3.07 2.48 5.75
C LEU A 141 4.07 1.64 6.57
N CYS A 142 5.35 1.67 6.21
CA CYS A 142 6.43 0.98 6.91
C CYS A 142 6.54 1.46 8.36
N THR A 143 6.44 2.77 8.58
CA THR A 143 6.46 3.34 9.94
C THR A 143 5.29 2.81 10.77
N GLY A 144 4.08 2.80 10.20
CA GLY A 144 2.91 2.21 10.86
C GLY A 144 3.09 0.71 11.15
N ASN A 145 3.58 -0.05 10.18
CA ASN A 145 3.82 -1.49 10.31
C ASN A 145 4.87 -1.81 11.38
N PHE A 146 5.93 -1.04 11.46
CA PHE A 146 6.95 -1.19 12.49
C PHE A 146 6.36 -1.03 13.89
N LEU A 147 5.51 -0.01 14.11
CA LEU A 147 4.80 0.18 15.38
C LEU A 147 3.85 -0.97 15.69
N LEU A 148 3.12 -1.47 14.69
CA LEU A 148 2.27 -2.64 14.84
C LEU A 148 3.08 -3.86 15.28
N TYR A 149 4.22 -4.13 14.65
CA TYR A 149 5.04 -5.30 14.97
C TYR A 149 5.69 -5.21 16.35
N ILE A 150 6.13 -4.02 16.79
CA ILE A 150 6.57 -3.82 18.18
C ILE A 150 5.44 -4.16 19.15
N LEU A 151 4.22 -3.68 18.87
CA LEU A 151 3.07 -3.91 19.75
C LEU A 151 2.67 -5.38 19.78
N VAL A 152 2.63 -6.05 18.63
CA VAL A 152 2.39 -7.50 18.55
C VAL A 152 3.47 -8.29 19.30
N PHE A 153 4.75 -7.88 19.20
CA PHE A 153 5.85 -8.50 19.93
C PHE A 153 5.70 -8.35 21.45
N LYS A 154 5.40 -7.13 21.94
CA LYS A 154 5.19 -6.85 23.37
C LYS A 154 3.96 -7.59 23.92
N SER A 155 2.86 -7.54 23.17
CA SER A 155 1.57 -8.10 23.61
C SER A 155 1.52 -9.61 23.57
N LYS A 156 2.38 -10.29 22.78
CA LYS A 156 2.36 -11.75 22.57
C LYS A 156 1.01 -12.24 22.02
N LEU A 157 0.27 -11.38 21.31
CA LEU A 157 -1.01 -11.72 20.66
C LEU A 157 -0.86 -12.76 19.54
N LEU A 158 0.34 -12.87 18.97
CA LEU A 158 0.71 -13.75 17.88
C LEU A 158 2.04 -14.47 18.19
N PRO A 159 2.36 -15.58 17.48
CA PRO A 159 3.66 -16.24 17.58
C PRO A 159 4.81 -15.25 17.38
N GLN A 160 5.88 -15.38 18.18
CA GLN A 160 6.97 -14.39 18.21
C GLN A 160 7.75 -14.26 16.89
N TRP A 161 7.70 -15.27 16.01
CA TRP A 161 8.33 -15.18 14.70
C TRP A 161 7.62 -14.20 13.76
N PHE A 162 6.31 -13.94 13.92
CA PHE A 162 5.56 -13.01 13.07
C PHE A 162 6.11 -11.57 13.12
N PRO A 163 6.19 -10.92 14.29
CA PRO A 163 6.68 -9.55 14.36
C PRO A 163 8.16 -9.44 13.97
N ILE A 164 8.98 -10.48 14.18
CA ILE A 164 10.39 -10.48 13.74
C ILE A 164 10.47 -10.40 12.22
N TRP A 165 9.79 -11.33 11.52
CA TRP A 165 9.73 -11.30 10.06
C TRP A 165 9.03 -10.04 9.53
N GLY A 166 8.01 -9.55 10.24
CA GLY A 166 7.33 -8.30 9.91
C GLY A 166 8.27 -7.09 9.90
N VAL A 167 9.12 -6.96 10.93
CA VAL A 167 10.13 -5.90 10.99
C VAL A 167 11.14 -6.03 9.85
N VAL A 168 11.66 -7.23 9.59
CA VAL A 168 12.63 -7.47 8.51
C VAL A 168 12.02 -7.08 7.15
N SER A 169 10.82 -7.57 6.84
CA SER A 169 10.12 -7.23 5.59
C SER A 169 9.88 -5.73 5.45
N THR A 170 9.45 -5.08 6.53
CA THR A 170 9.20 -3.63 6.55
C THR A 170 10.46 -2.82 6.28
N LEU A 171 11.61 -3.23 6.84
CA LEU A 171 12.89 -2.58 6.59
C LEU A 171 13.32 -2.74 5.13
N LEU A 172 13.11 -3.92 4.53
CA LEU A 172 13.41 -4.15 3.11
C LEU A 172 12.55 -3.27 2.19
N SER A 173 11.25 -3.15 2.46
CA SER A 173 10.36 -2.24 1.73
C SER A 173 10.79 -0.77 1.89
N ALA A 174 11.16 -0.34 3.10
CA ALA A 174 11.67 1.02 3.31
C ALA A 174 12.97 1.28 2.53
N ILE A 175 13.89 0.30 2.50
CA ILE A 175 15.11 0.38 1.69
C ILE A 175 14.76 0.52 0.20
N ALA A 176 13.81 -0.27 -0.32
CA ALA A 176 13.36 -0.15 -1.71
C ALA A 176 12.86 1.27 -2.03
N SER A 177 12.03 1.86 -1.16
CA SER A 177 11.55 3.23 -1.33
C SER A 177 12.66 4.27 -1.29
N PHE A 178 13.67 4.10 -0.44
CA PHE A 178 14.84 4.99 -0.44
C PHE A 178 15.66 4.84 -1.72
N LEU A 179 15.87 3.61 -2.23
CA LEU A 179 16.59 3.39 -3.48
C LEU A 179 15.86 4.05 -4.67
N VAL A 180 14.53 3.99 -4.71
CA VAL A 180 13.71 4.72 -5.70
C VAL A 180 13.85 6.24 -5.52
N LEU A 181 13.79 6.74 -4.28
CA LEU A 181 13.95 8.18 -3.99
C LEU A 181 15.30 8.73 -4.46
N PHE A 182 16.37 7.95 -4.30
CA PHE A 182 17.72 8.30 -4.77
C PHE A 182 17.97 7.89 -6.23
N GLN A 183 16.95 7.43 -6.95
CA GLN A 183 17.01 7.03 -8.36
C GLN A 183 18.06 5.95 -8.65
N VAL A 184 18.35 5.10 -7.66
CA VAL A 184 19.27 3.96 -7.78
C VAL A 184 18.58 2.79 -8.48
N ILE A 185 17.28 2.63 -8.27
CA ILE A 185 16.42 1.64 -8.94
C ILE A 185 15.13 2.30 -9.42
N GLU A 186 14.54 1.76 -10.49
CA GLU A 186 13.22 2.15 -10.98
C GLU A 186 12.10 1.30 -10.36
N ILE A 187 10.86 1.77 -10.49
CA ILE A 187 9.67 1.04 -10.08
C ILE A 187 9.42 -0.07 -11.11
N ILE A 188 8.87 -1.22 -10.67
CA ILE A 188 8.65 -2.42 -11.51
C ILE A 188 9.95 -3.10 -12.00
N THR A 189 11.05 -2.86 -11.31
CA THR A 189 12.30 -3.63 -11.48
C THR A 189 12.29 -4.91 -10.64
N THR A 190 13.12 -5.88 -11.00
CA THR A 190 13.21 -7.16 -10.27
C THR A 190 13.72 -6.92 -8.84
N GLU A 191 14.66 -5.99 -8.69
CA GLU A 191 15.23 -5.54 -7.42
C GLU A 191 14.14 -4.93 -6.51
N TYR A 192 13.33 -4.02 -7.06
CA TYR A 192 12.22 -3.41 -6.32
C TYR A 192 11.19 -4.46 -5.87
N LEU A 193 10.84 -5.42 -6.73
CA LEU A 193 9.90 -6.48 -6.42
C LEU A 193 10.43 -7.45 -5.36
N ILE A 194 11.70 -7.86 -5.45
CA ILE A 194 12.34 -8.74 -4.48
C ILE A 194 12.36 -8.10 -3.08
N LEU A 195 12.66 -6.80 -2.98
CA LEU A 195 12.68 -6.11 -1.70
C LEU A 195 11.29 -5.95 -1.07
N ASN A 196 10.23 -5.85 -1.88
CA ASN A 196 8.86 -5.71 -1.38
C ASN A 196 8.11 -7.03 -1.20
N ALA A 197 8.52 -8.12 -1.86
CA ALA A 197 7.88 -9.43 -1.77
C ALA A 197 7.76 -9.97 -0.32
N PRO A 198 8.78 -9.85 0.55
CA PRO A 198 8.66 -10.25 1.95
C PRO A 198 7.52 -9.54 2.70
N THR A 199 7.23 -8.28 2.36
CA THR A 199 6.13 -7.51 2.96
C THR A 199 4.78 -8.06 2.52
N ALA A 200 4.61 -8.35 1.23
CA ALA A 200 3.39 -8.98 0.73
C ALA A 200 3.15 -10.37 1.37
N ILE A 201 4.19 -11.17 1.52
CA ILE A 201 4.10 -12.51 2.12
C ILE A 201 3.73 -12.42 3.60
N ILE A 202 4.36 -11.53 4.38
CA ILE A 202 4.08 -11.42 5.80
C ILE A 202 2.69 -10.83 6.06
N GLU A 203 2.24 -9.84 5.29
CA GLU A 203 0.89 -9.27 5.41
C GLU A 203 -0.20 -10.29 5.02
N LEU A 204 0.01 -11.07 3.96
CA LEU A 204 -0.88 -12.16 3.60
C LEU A 204 -0.94 -13.23 4.69
N SER A 205 0.22 -13.63 5.21
CA SER A 205 0.32 -14.59 6.32
C SER A 205 -0.38 -14.08 7.58
N PHE A 206 -0.23 -12.79 7.89
CA PHE A 206 -0.89 -12.13 9.00
C PHE A 206 -2.41 -12.12 8.81
N GLY A 207 -2.90 -11.75 7.61
CA GLY A 207 -4.31 -11.77 7.26
C GLY A 207 -4.94 -13.16 7.40
N MET A 208 -4.29 -14.17 6.83
CA MET A 208 -4.71 -15.57 6.93
C MET A 208 -4.71 -16.06 8.38
N TRP A 209 -3.71 -15.68 9.18
CA TRP A 209 -3.68 -16.02 10.60
C TRP A 209 -4.85 -15.42 11.37
N LEU A 210 -5.15 -14.13 11.16
CA LEU A 210 -6.27 -13.45 11.81
C LEU A 210 -7.64 -14.03 11.40
N LEU A 211 -7.78 -14.46 10.14
CA LEU A 211 -8.98 -15.09 9.62
C LEU A 211 -9.27 -16.44 10.30
N PHE A 212 -8.30 -17.35 10.31
CA PHE A 212 -8.52 -18.72 10.75
C PHE A 212 -8.28 -18.93 12.25
N LYS A 213 -7.21 -18.34 12.80
CA LYS A 213 -6.80 -18.55 14.20
C LYS A 213 -7.18 -17.37 15.10
N GLY A 214 -6.96 -16.14 14.64
CA GLY A 214 -7.09 -14.93 15.45
C GLY A 214 -5.96 -14.77 16.48
N PHE A 215 -6.16 -13.89 17.45
CA PHE A 215 -5.21 -13.64 18.54
C PHE A 215 -5.30 -14.67 19.68
N ASP A 216 -4.22 -14.77 20.46
CA ASP A 216 -4.17 -15.65 21.64
C ASP A 216 -5.25 -15.25 22.67
N LYS A 217 -6.16 -16.19 22.94
CA LYS A 217 -7.30 -15.99 23.85
C LYS A 217 -6.87 -15.80 25.30
N LYS A 218 -5.79 -16.44 25.75
CA LYS A 218 -5.33 -16.33 27.14
C LYS A 218 -4.85 -14.91 27.43
N VAL A 219 -4.11 -14.34 26.47
CA VAL A 219 -3.59 -12.97 26.55
C VAL A 219 -4.72 -11.94 26.44
N LEU A 220 -5.74 -12.20 25.62
CA LEU A 220 -6.89 -11.30 25.47
C LEU A 220 -7.74 -11.19 26.75
N LEU A 221 -7.99 -12.30 27.44
CA LEU A 221 -8.85 -12.35 28.63
C LEU A 221 -8.22 -11.73 29.88
N VAL A 222 -6.88 -11.69 29.95
CA VAL A 222 -6.16 -11.04 31.08
C VAL A 222 -6.28 -9.51 31.02
N ASN A 223 -6.57 -8.96 29.84
CA ASN A 223 -6.64 -7.52 29.59
C ASN A 223 -8.07 -7.06 29.18
N GLU A 224 -9.11 -7.83 29.51
CA GLU A 224 -10.53 -7.41 29.48
C GLU A 224 -10.93 -6.80 30.81
#